data_AF-A0A6P5WFZ3-F1
#
_entry.id   AF-A0A6P5WFZ3-F1
#
_cell.length_a   1.000
_cell.length_b   1.000
_cell.length_c   1.000
_cell.angle_alpha   90.00
_cell.angle_beta   90.00
_cell.angle_gamma   90.00
#
_symmetry.space_group_name_H-M   'P 1'
#
loop_
_entity.id
_entity.type
_entity.pdbx_description
1 polymer ?
#
loop_
_entity_poly.entity_id
_entity_poly.type
_entity_poly.pdbx_seq_one_letter_code
_entity_poly.pdbx_strand_id
1 'polypeptide(L)'
;MDALQAVASATEIISNMVGAVGALEQASGNLDEAPKRIRSLEEFVCDLENLTKRMRQKHADKLHNAQLDYQIQSLHALIERLRPNISKVRTIVSQSKTKNLAKVFWISMAGDPLGKLTHSIKDDLNWWLETQMLAQNVEKVIESTAQDIPVRLKIKTDHGFPISSKCNFVRDLLEQEDSHQVILIVGLSGIGKSCLARQVASDPPKKFVGGAVELGFGQWCSRAACNGSKAEYQKRLARKISKFLVQIGFWKKIKENSGDLDYVCCLLQEALYGKSILILLDDVWEQDIVQRFAKLYDNDCKYLVTTRNEAVYEITEAEKVELSKDQIKEISKKILLYHSLLSEEELPGIAESLLERCGHHPLTVAVMGKALRKEVRAEKWEKAITNLSTFATCAPGPVSYVNEKDAEDTLTIFGSFDFSLEAMPVDSKRLFIALAALSWAGPVPEACVEAVWAFLGAGELVFSHCLQACRRVFIDESRHGSFVPST
;
A
#
# COMPACT_ATOMS: atom_id res chain seq x y z
N MET A 1 -22.34 -26.64 -16.74
CA MET A 1 -21.44 -25.53 -16.42
C MET A 1 -21.09 -24.74 -17.66
N ASP A 2 -21.62 -23.52 -17.70
CA ASP A 2 -21.15 -22.44 -18.57
C ASP A 2 -19.80 -21.91 -18.06
N ALA A 3 -19.01 -21.25 -18.90
CA ALA A 3 -17.71 -20.68 -18.55
C ALA A 3 -17.78 -19.74 -17.34
N LEU A 4 -18.79 -18.88 -17.32
CA LEU A 4 -19.09 -17.97 -16.21
C LEU A 4 -19.38 -18.72 -14.90
N GLN A 5 -20.14 -19.81 -14.98
CA GLN A 5 -20.47 -20.63 -13.82
C GLN A 5 -19.22 -21.34 -13.26
N ALA A 6 -18.30 -21.73 -14.14
CA ALA A 6 -17.05 -22.37 -13.74
C ALA A 6 -16.11 -21.41 -13.00
N VAL A 7 -15.98 -20.18 -13.50
CA VAL A 7 -15.21 -19.11 -12.86
C VAL A 7 -15.84 -18.68 -11.53
N ALA A 8 -17.18 -18.63 -11.44
CA ALA A 8 -17.88 -18.37 -10.19
C ALA A 8 -17.59 -19.45 -9.14
N SER A 9 -17.66 -20.74 -9.52
CA SER A 9 -17.29 -21.85 -8.63
C SER A 9 -15.82 -21.80 -8.18
N ALA A 10 -14.90 -21.43 -9.08
CA ALA A 10 -13.48 -21.27 -8.72
C ALA A 10 -13.30 -20.13 -7.71
N THR A 11 -13.97 -18.99 -7.94
CA THR A 11 -13.97 -17.83 -7.05
C THR A 11 -14.48 -18.19 -5.65
N GLU A 12 -15.58 -18.95 -5.57
CA GLU A 12 -16.15 -19.41 -4.30
C GLU A 12 -15.18 -20.32 -3.53
N ILE A 13 -14.59 -21.32 -4.20
CA ILE A 13 -13.60 -22.22 -3.58
C ILE A 13 -12.39 -21.42 -3.07
N ILE A 14 -11.85 -20.51 -3.87
CA ILE A 14 -10.68 -19.70 -3.50
C ILE A 14 -11.01 -18.75 -2.34
N SER A 15 -12.20 -18.15 -2.31
CA SER A 15 -12.66 -17.33 -1.18
C SER A 15 -12.72 -18.15 0.12
N ASN A 16 -13.23 -19.39 0.05
CA ASN A 16 -13.25 -20.29 1.20
C ASN A 16 -11.83 -20.69 1.64
N MET A 17 -10.90 -20.87 0.69
CA MET A 17 -9.49 -21.10 0.99
C MET A 17 -8.86 -19.93 1.74
N VAL A 18 -9.13 -18.68 1.34
CA VAL A 18 -8.61 -17.49 2.06
C VAL A 18 -9.06 -17.51 3.52
N GLY A 19 -10.33 -17.83 3.78
CA GLY A 19 -10.84 -17.99 5.15
C GLY A 19 -10.16 -19.14 5.90
N ALA A 20 -9.92 -20.28 5.24
CA ALA A 20 -9.22 -21.42 5.85
C ALA A 20 -7.74 -21.13 6.17
N VAL A 21 -7.06 -20.35 5.33
CA VAL A 21 -5.69 -19.87 5.55
C VAL A 21 -5.65 -18.91 6.75
N GLY A 22 -6.59 -17.96 6.85
CA GLY A 22 -6.71 -17.08 8.01
C GLY A 22 -6.97 -17.85 9.32
N ALA A 23 -7.82 -18.88 9.26
CA ALA A 23 -8.04 -19.77 10.41
C ALA A 23 -6.78 -20.57 10.79
N LEU A 24 -5.93 -20.93 9.81
CA LEU A 24 -4.64 -21.59 10.07
C LEU A 24 -3.63 -20.62 10.71
N GLU A 25 -3.59 -19.35 10.30
CA GLU A 25 -2.79 -18.29 10.94
C GLU A 25 -3.15 -18.16 12.42
N GLN A 26 -4.45 -18.10 12.73
CA GLN A 26 -4.96 -18.00 14.11
C GLN A 26 -4.74 -19.30 14.92
N ALA A 27 -4.82 -20.46 14.27
CA ALA A 27 -4.62 -21.76 14.91
C ALA A 27 -3.14 -22.11 15.14
N SER A 28 -2.18 -21.29 14.69
CA SER A 28 -0.74 -21.47 14.97
C SER A 28 -0.42 -21.55 16.47
N GLY A 29 -1.30 -21.01 17.33
CA GLY A 29 -1.25 -21.16 18.79
C GLY A 29 -1.79 -22.48 19.37
N ASN A 30 -2.57 -23.27 18.60
CA ASN A 30 -3.21 -24.53 19.00
C ASN A 30 -2.93 -25.65 17.97
N LEU A 31 -1.83 -26.38 18.19
CA LEU A 31 -1.27 -27.38 17.27
C LEU A 31 -2.18 -28.61 17.02
N ASP A 32 -3.27 -28.76 17.76
CA ASP A 32 -4.20 -29.89 17.59
C ASP A 32 -5.16 -29.67 16.41
N GLU A 33 -5.46 -28.42 16.08
CA GLU A 33 -6.41 -28.06 15.02
C GLU A 33 -5.73 -27.84 13.65
N ALA A 34 -4.44 -27.45 13.65
CA ALA A 34 -3.67 -27.19 12.43
C ALA A 34 -3.68 -28.34 11.40
N PRO A 35 -3.57 -29.64 11.77
CA PRO A 35 -3.62 -30.74 10.81
C PRO A 35 -4.99 -30.92 10.13
N LYS A 36 -6.09 -30.53 10.78
CA LYS A 36 -7.42 -30.54 10.15
C LYS A 36 -7.54 -29.40 9.14
N ARG A 37 -7.05 -28.21 9.50
CA ARG A 37 -7.05 -27.03 8.61
C ARG A 37 -6.20 -27.26 7.36
N ILE A 38 -5.03 -27.89 7.50
CA ILE A 38 -4.16 -28.25 6.36
C ILE A 38 -4.87 -29.25 5.43
N ARG A 39 -5.54 -30.28 5.98
CA ARG A 39 -6.33 -31.22 5.16
C ARG A 39 -7.45 -30.52 4.38
N SER A 40 -8.15 -29.59 5.01
CA SER A 40 -9.16 -28.78 4.32
C SER A 40 -8.55 -27.96 3.16
N LEU A 41 -7.35 -27.38 3.33
CA LEU A 41 -6.65 -26.70 2.23
C LEU A 41 -6.31 -27.63 1.06
N GLU A 42 -5.93 -28.88 1.35
CA GLU A 42 -5.60 -29.88 0.34
C GLU A 42 -6.84 -30.38 -0.41
N GLU A 43 -7.97 -30.51 0.29
CA GLU A 43 -9.27 -30.78 -0.31
C GLU A 43 -9.66 -29.67 -1.28
N PHE A 44 -9.52 -28.40 -0.88
CA PHE A 44 -9.80 -27.28 -1.78
C PHE A 44 -8.90 -27.28 -3.04
N VAL A 45 -7.60 -27.60 -2.91
CA VAL A 45 -6.71 -27.72 -4.07
C VAL A 45 -7.19 -28.85 -5.00
N CYS A 46 -7.60 -30.00 -4.45
CA CYS A 46 -8.17 -31.09 -5.22
C CYS A 46 -9.45 -30.67 -5.96
N ASP A 47 -10.32 -29.91 -5.30
CA ASP A 47 -11.56 -29.40 -5.90
C ASP A 47 -11.27 -28.44 -7.07
N LEU A 48 -10.29 -27.54 -6.91
CA LEU A 48 -9.82 -26.66 -7.99
C LEU A 48 -9.22 -27.43 -9.17
N GLU A 49 -8.46 -28.49 -8.92
CA GLU A 49 -7.91 -29.35 -9.96
C GLU A 49 -9.01 -30.06 -10.75
N ASN A 50 -9.99 -30.63 -10.05
CA ASN A 50 -11.14 -31.28 -10.65
C ASN A 50 -12.00 -30.30 -11.45
N LEU A 51 -12.16 -29.06 -10.95
CA LEU A 51 -12.82 -27.99 -11.67
C LEU A 51 -12.07 -27.62 -12.95
N THR A 52 -10.75 -27.43 -12.87
CA THR A 52 -9.89 -27.09 -14.01
C THR A 52 -9.92 -28.16 -15.09
N LYS A 53 -9.86 -29.44 -14.70
CA LYS A 53 -9.97 -30.58 -15.63
C LYS A 53 -11.34 -30.58 -16.34
N ARG A 54 -12.43 -30.37 -15.61
CA ARG A 54 -13.79 -30.29 -16.18
C ARG A 54 -13.93 -29.12 -17.16
N MET A 55 -13.34 -27.95 -16.84
CA MET A 55 -13.33 -26.80 -17.74
C MET A 55 -12.59 -27.11 -19.05
N ARG A 56 -11.38 -27.67 -18.96
CA ARG A 56 -10.57 -28.03 -20.14
C ARG A 56 -11.27 -29.05 -21.03
N GLN A 57 -11.86 -30.10 -20.44
CA GLN A 57 -12.58 -31.14 -21.19
C GLN A 57 -13.81 -30.58 -21.92
N LYS A 58 -14.57 -29.70 -21.28
CA LYS A 58 -15.81 -29.17 -21.85
C LYS A 58 -15.58 -28.04 -22.87
N HIS A 59 -14.42 -27.40 -22.83
CA HIS A 59 -14.09 -26.24 -23.66
C HIS A 59 -12.92 -26.50 -24.61
N ALA A 60 -12.49 -27.75 -24.76
CA ALA A 60 -11.46 -28.17 -25.71
C ALA A 60 -11.77 -27.72 -27.15
N ASP A 61 -13.05 -27.75 -27.55
CA ASP A 61 -13.48 -27.39 -28.91
C ASP A 61 -13.85 -25.89 -29.05
N LYS A 62 -13.78 -25.11 -27.96
CA LYS A 62 -14.17 -23.68 -27.90
C LYS A 62 -12.99 -22.74 -27.61
N LEU A 63 -11.77 -23.17 -27.93
CA LEU A 63 -10.49 -22.45 -27.73
C LEU A 63 -10.37 -21.08 -28.43
N HIS A 64 -11.42 -20.57 -29.07
CA HIS A 64 -11.46 -19.22 -29.64
C HIS A 64 -11.77 -18.12 -28.61
N ASN A 65 -12.20 -18.47 -27.39
CA ASN A 65 -12.38 -17.49 -26.31
C ASN A 65 -11.08 -17.28 -25.53
N ALA A 66 -10.32 -16.26 -25.89
CA ALA A 66 -9.04 -15.90 -25.27
C ALA A 66 -9.15 -15.60 -23.76
N GLN A 67 -10.31 -15.12 -23.29
CA GLN A 67 -10.53 -14.80 -21.88
C GLN A 67 -10.69 -16.08 -21.06
N LEU A 68 -11.53 -17.00 -21.54
CA LEU A 68 -11.72 -18.29 -20.90
C LEU A 68 -10.41 -19.08 -20.84
N ASP A 69 -9.61 -19.02 -21.90
CA ASP A 69 -8.28 -19.65 -21.93
C ASP A 69 -7.36 -19.03 -20.87
N TYR A 70 -7.27 -17.70 -20.78
CA TYR A 70 -6.52 -17.01 -19.73
C TYR A 70 -7.00 -17.38 -18.31
N GLN A 71 -8.31 -17.48 -18.08
CA GLN A 71 -8.85 -17.83 -16.77
C GLN A 71 -8.52 -19.28 -16.36
N ILE A 72 -8.61 -20.22 -17.31
CA ILE A 72 -8.28 -21.64 -17.09
C ILE A 72 -6.78 -21.81 -16.83
N GLN A 73 -5.95 -21.14 -17.63
CA GLN A 73 -4.51 -21.17 -17.46
C GLN A 73 -4.16 -20.54 -16.08
N SER A 74 -4.72 -19.37 -15.73
CA SER A 74 -4.41 -18.64 -14.49
C SER A 74 -4.76 -19.46 -13.24
N LEU A 75 -5.90 -20.14 -13.28
CA LEU A 75 -6.30 -21.07 -12.21
C LEU A 75 -5.34 -22.26 -12.09
N HIS A 76 -4.90 -22.83 -13.22
CA HIS A 76 -3.93 -23.91 -13.21
C HIS A 76 -2.59 -23.46 -12.61
N ALA A 77 -2.10 -22.27 -12.97
CA ALA A 77 -0.87 -21.71 -12.42
C ALA A 77 -0.98 -21.44 -10.90
N LEU A 78 -2.15 -20.99 -10.42
CA LEU A 78 -2.40 -20.87 -8.98
C LEU A 78 -2.25 -22.22 -8.27
N ILE A 79 -2.89 -23.27 -8.80
CA ILE A 79 -2.83 -24.63 -8.22
C ILE A 79 -1.38 -25.11 -8.11
N GLU A 80 -0.57 -24.94 -9.16
CA GLU A 80 0.84 -25.35 -9.18
C GLU A 80 1.70 -24.59 -8.15
N ARG A 81 1.31 -23.36 -7.77
CA ARG A 81 1.97 -22.60 -6.68
C ARG A 81 1.48 -23.02 -5.29
N LEU A 82 0.20 -23.31 -5.14
CA LEU A 82 -0.40 -23.71 -3.87
C LEU A 82 0.13 -25.06 -3.38
N ARG A 83 0.23 -26.04 -4.28
CA ARG A 83 0.63 -27.42 -3.96
C ARG A 83 1.96 -27.52 -3.19
N PRO A 84 3.10 -26.98 -3.68
CA PRO A 84 4.36 -27.07 -2.95
C PRO A 84 4.35 -26.28 -1.64
N ASN A 85 3.63 -25.15 -1.57
CA ASN A 85 3.55 -24.35 -0.35
C ASN A 85 2.72 -25.04 0.75
N ILE A 86 1.56 -25.60 0.42
CA ILE A 86 0.74 -26.38 1.35
C ILE A 86 1.49 -27.64 1.80
N SER A 87 2.23 -28.30 0.90
CA SER A 87 3.10 -29.42 1.26
C SER A 87 4.18 -29.02 2.27
N LYS A 88 4.86 -27.88 2.08
CA LYS A 88 5.85 -27.36 3.04
C LYS A 88 5.22 -27.03 4.40
N VAL A 89 4.04 -26.40 4.41
CA VAL A 89 3.28 -26.11 5.64
C VAL A 89 2.99 -27.40 6.40
N ARG A 90 2.51 -28.45 5.70
CA ARG A 90 2.31 -29.78 6.29
C ARG A 90 3.59 -30.35 6.89
N THR A 91 4.71 -30.29 6.17
CA THR A 91 6.01 -30.78 6.68
C THR A 91 6.42 -30.06 7.96
N ILE A 92 6.31 -28.74 8.01
CA ILE A 92 6.66 -27.93 9.19
C ILE A 92 5.78 -28.30 10.39
N VAL A 93 4.46 -28.40 10.20
CA VAL A 93 3.51 -28.76 11.27
C VAL A 93 3.68 -30.22 11.73
N SER A 94 4.08 -31.13 10.84
CA SER A 94 4.38 -32.52 11.21
C SER A 94 5.67 -32.64 12.01
N GLN A 95 6.70 -31.85 11.70
CA GLN A 95 7.98 -31.85 12.40
C GLN A 95 7.86 -31.25 13.81
N SER A 96 7.01 -30.23 14.00
CA SER A 96 6.78 -29.62 15.31
C SER A 96 6.06 -30.55 16.30
N LYS A 97 5.24 -31.51 15.84
CA LYS A 97 4.68 -32.56 16.71
C LYS A 97 5.72 -33.56 17.23
N THR A 98 6.82 -33.78 16.51
CA THR A 98 7.87 -34.73 16.91
C THR A 98 8.92 -34.14 17.85
N LYS A 99 9.04 -32.82 17.92
CA LYS A 99 9.95 -32.10 18.82
C LYS A 99 9.13 -31.26 19.78
N ASN A 100 8.92 -31.76 21.00
CA ASN A 100 8.31 -31.05 22.13
C ASN A 100 9.19 -29.88 22.63
N LEU A 101 9.67 -29.01 21.72
CA LEU A 101 10.58 -27.91 22.02
C LEU A 101 9.92 -26.57 21.75
N ALA A 102 9.40 -26.03 22.85
CA ALA A 102 9.29 -24.61 23.20
C ALA A 102 8.82 -23.64 22.10
N LYS A 103 7.50 -23.38 22.18
CA LYS A 103 6.69 -22.29 21.62
C LYS A 103 7.30 -20.86 21.66
N VAL A 104 8.38 -20.66 22.42
CA VAL A 104 8.98 -19.34 22.71
C VAL A 104 10.32 -19.11 22.01
N PHE A 105 11.04 -20.18 21.63
CA PHE A 105 12.41 -20.04 21.09
C PHE A 105 12.46 -19.81 19.57
N TRP A 106 11.47 -20.30 18.82
CA TRP A 106 11.48 -20.24 17.35
C TRP A 106 11.22 -18.83 16.78
N ILE A 107 10.37 -18.04 17.42
CA ILE A 107 10.01 -16.69 16.96
C ILE A 107 11.19 -15.71 17.08
N SER A 108 12.06 -15.92 18.07
CA SER A 108 13.09 -14.92 18.45
C SER A 108 14.46 -15.09 17.76
N MET A 109 14.75 -16.25 17.13
CA MET A 109 16.09 -16.50 16.52
C MET A 109 16.12 -16.90 15.04
N ALA A 110 15.03 -17.42 14.45
CA ALA A 110 15.02 -17.91 13.06
C ALA A 110 13.97 -17.23 12.15
N GLY A 111 13.16 -16.31 12.70
CA GLY A 111 11.95 -15.78 12.07
C GLY A 111 10.79 -16.80 12.09
N ASP A 112 9.61 -16.41 11.60
CA ASP A 112 8.41 -17.26 11.52
C ASP A 112 8.26 -17.89 10.12
N PRO A 113 8.71 -19.14 9.89
CA PRO A 113 8.66 -19.77 8.57
C PRO A 113 7.25 -20.22 8.19
N LEU A 114 6.41 -20.52 9.20
CA LEU A 114 5.02 -20.91 8.99
C LEU A 114 4.19 -19.70 8.58
N GLY A 115 4.33 -18.57 9.28
CA GLY A 115 3.73 -17.30 8.90
C GLY A 115 4.12 -16.87 7.48
N LYS A 116 5.41 -16.97 7.12
CA LYS A 116 5.90 -16.66 5.76
C LYS A 116 5.20 -17.48 4.66
N LEU A 117 5.04 -18.78 4.85
CA LEU A 117 4.36 -19.65 3.87
C LEU A 117 2.86 -19.39 3.83
N THR A 118 2.25 -19.16 4.99
CA THR A 118 0.81 -18.92 5.11
C THR A 118 0.42 -17.58 4.47
N HIS A 119 1.22 -16.53 4.70
CA HIS A 119 1.12 -15.26 3.97
C HIS A 119 1.30 -15.46 2.46
N SER A 120 2.34 -16.19 2.02
CA SER A 120 2.53 -16.45 0.59
C SER A 120 1.35 -17.17 -0.07
N ILE A 121 0.69 -18.10 0.64
CA ILE A 121 -0.51 -18.79 0.15
C ILE A 121 -1.67 -17.79 0.07
N LYS A 122 -1.90 -17.02 1.14
CA LYS A 122 -2.95 -15.99 1.21
C LYS A 122 -2.80 -14.97 0.08
N ASP A 123 -1.58 -14.53 -0.19
CA ASP A 123 -1.25 -13.59 -1.26
C ASP A 123 -1.54 -14.15 -2.64
N ASP A 124 -1.20 -15.41 -2.88
CA ASP A 124 -1.44 -16.08 -4.17
C ASP A 124 -2.95 -16.22 -4.45
N LEU A 125 -3.73 -16.57 -3.42
CA LEU A 125 -5.19 -16.66 -3.50
C LEU A 125 -5.83 -15.28 -3.75
N ASN A 126 -5.46 -14.28 -2.93
CA ASN A 126 -5.98 -12.92 -3.06
C ASN A 126 -5.59 -12.29 -4.41
N TRP A 127 -4.37 -12.52 -4.88
CA TRP A 127 -3.93 -12.06 -6.20
C TRP A 127 -4.79 -12.63 -7.32
N TRP A 128 -5.13 -13.93 -7.25
CA TRP A 128 -5.97 -14.54 -8.27
C TRP A 128 -7.38 -13.95 -8.26
N LEU A 129 -8.00 -13.78 -7.08
CA LEU A 129 -9.33 -13.17 -6.92
C LEU A 129 -9.37 -11.75 -7.50
N GLU A 130 -8.40 -10.91 -7.15
CA GLU A 130 -8.29 -9.54 -7.67
C GLU A 130 -8.15 -9.52 -9.20
N THR A 131 -7.33 -10.44 -9.74
CA THR A 131 -7.09 -10.52 -11.19
C THR A 131 -8.36 -10.89 -11.94
N GLN A 132 -9.19 -11.80 -11.40
CA GLN A 132 -10.47 -12.17 -12.01
C GLN A 132 -11.47 -11.01 -12.00
N MET A 133 -11.58 -10.29 -10.89
CA MET A 133 -12.45 -9.12 -10.80
C MET A 133 -12.04 -8.03 -11.80
N LEU A 134 -10.74 -7.77 -11.92
CA LEU A 134 -10.22 -6.80 -12.87
C LEU A 134 -10.50 -7.20 -14.31
N ALA A 135 -10.25 -8.46 -14.68
CA ALA A 135 -10.48 -8.93 -16.04
C ALA A 135 -11.97 -8.86 -16.43
N GLN A 136 -12.89 -9.23 -15.52
CA GLN A 136 -14.33 -9.11 -15.74
C GLN A 136 -14.82 -7.66 -15.84
N ASN A 137 -14.25 -6.75 -15.03
CA ASN A 137 -14.61 -5.33 -15.10
C ASN A 137 -14.14 -4.69 -16.40
N VAL A 138 -12.91 -5.02 -16.84
CA VAL A 138 -12.38 -4.55 -18.13
C VAL A 138 -13.24 -5.06 -19.28
N GLU A 139 -13.69 -6.31 -19.25
CA GLU A 139 -14.56 -6.88 -20.29
C GLU A 139 -15.95 -6.25 -20.32
N LYS A 140 -16.63 -6.09 -19.17
CA LYS A 140 -17.90 -5.34 -19.09
C LYS A 140 -17.77 -3.93 -19.64
N VAL A 141 -16.64 -3.28 -19.36
CA VAL A 141 -16.35 -1.96 -19.89
C VAL A 141 -16.14 -2.03 -21.41
N ILE A 142 -15.33 -2.94 -21.94
CA ILE A 142 -15.12 -3.12 -23.39
C ILE A 142 -16.44 -3.45 -24.11
N GLU A 143 -17.28 -4.33 -23.56
CA GLU A 143 -18.59 -4.70 -24.12
C GLU A 143 -19.56 -3.52 -24.11
N SER A 144 -19.58 -2.71 -23.04
CA SER A 144 -20.34 -1.45 -23.00
C SER A 144 -19.81 -0.39 -23.97
N THR A 145 -18.55 -0.52 -24.39
CA THR A 145 -17.80 0.41 -25.24
C THR A 145 -17.81 0.04 -26.72
N ALA A 146 -18.34 -1.13 -27.10
CA ALA A 146 -18.72 -1.41 -28.49
C ALA A 146 -19.76 -0.39 -29.03
N GLN A 147 -20.27 0.48 -28.16
CA GLN A 147 -20.94 1.75 -28.46
C GLN A 147 -19.97 2.95 -28.21
N ASP A 148 -19.00 3.16 -29.10
CA ASP A 148 -18.30 4.41 -29.48
C ASP A 148 -17.77 5.43 -28.42
N ILE A 149 -17.02 5.07 -27.37
CA ILE A 149 -16.15 6.04 -26.63
C ILE A 149 -14.86 5.39 -26.09
N PRO A 150 -13.64 5.91 -26.33
CA PRO A 150 -12.43 5.40 -25.68
C PRO A 150 -12.55 5.41 -24.15
N VAL A 151 -12.28 4.27 -23.51
CA VAL A 151 -12.36 4.12 -22.05
C VAL A 151 -11.36 5.07 -21.39
N ARG A 152 -11.89 6.13 -20.77
CA ARG A 152 -11.09 7.01 -19.92
C ARG A 152 -10.97 6.35 -18.55
N LEU A 153 -9.77 5.87 -18.21
CA LEU A 153 -9.49 5.33 -16.87
C LEU A 153 -9.78 6.42 -15.85
N LYS A 154 -10.45 6.07 -14.75
CA LYS A 154 -10.81 7.03 -13.69
C LYS A 154 -10.43 6.47 -12.34
N ILE A 155 -9.73 7.28 -11.56
CA ILE A 155 -9.52 7.04 -10.14
C ILE A 155 -10.75 7.57 -9.40
N LYS A 156 -11.39 6.70 -8.61
CA LYS A 156 -12.47 7.12 -7.72
C LYS A 156 -11.86 7.86 -6.54
N THR A 157 -12.39 9.04 -6.23
CA THR A 157 -12.06 9.77 -4.99
C THR A 157 -13.26 9.80 -4.07
N ASP A 158 -12.99 9.79 -2.77
CA ASP A 158 -13.96 10.19 -1.77
C ASP A 158 -14.42 11.61 -2.04
N HIS A 159 -15.70 11.74 -2.40
CA HIS A 159 -16.32 13.04 -2.62
C HIS A 159 -16.31 13.84 -1.31
N GLY A 160 -15.74 15.05 -1.36
CA GLY A 160 -15.81 16.02 -0.26
C GLY A 160 -14.55 16.15 0.61
N PHE A 161 -13.51 15.34 0.41
CA PHE A 161 -12.24 15.57 1.12
C PHE A 161 -11.65 16.95 0.70
N PRO A 162 -11.16 17.77 1.64
CA PRO A 162 -10.70 19.13 1.34
C PRO A 162 -9.58 19.17 0.29
N ILE A 163 -9.70 20.10 -0.66
CA ILE A 163 -8.71 20.31 -1.71
C ILE A 163 -7.62 21.22 -1.19
N SER A 164 -6.37 20.76 -1.27
CA SER A 164 -5.20 21.58 -0.98
C SER A 164 -4.95 22.57 -2.12
N SER A 165 -4.47 23.78 -1.79
CA SER A 165 -3.95 24.75 -2.76
C SER A 165 -2.88 24.15 -3.68
N LYS A 166 -2.16 23.12 -3.22
CA LYS A 166 -1.17 22.37 -4.01
C LYS A 166 -1.76 21.52 -5.13
N CYS A 167 -3.05 21.20 -5.12
CA CYS A 167 -3.65 20.46 -6.23
C CYS A 167 -3.53 21.25 -7.54
N ASN A 168 -3.70 22.57 -7.49
CA ASN A 168 -3.56 23.43 -8.67
C ASN A 168 -2.12 23.44 -9.17
N PHE A 169 -1.15 23.62 -8.26
CA PHE A 169 0.27 23.57 -8.61
C PHE A 169 0.68 22.25 -9.30
N VAL A 170 0.24 21.11 -8.78
CA VAL A 170 0.51 19.80 -9.41
C VAL A 170 -0.19 19.69 -10.77
N ARG A 171 -1.41 20.21 -10.92
CA ARG A 171 -2.11 20.23 -12.21
C ARG A 171 -1.38 21.09 -13.24
N ASP A 172 -0.88 22.26 -12.85
CA ASP A 172 -0.13 23.15 -13.72
C ASP A 172 1.16 22.46 -14.22
N LEU A 173 1.89 21.78 -13.32
CA LEU A 173 3.04 20.95 -13.70
C LEU A 173 2.64 19.80 -14.64
N LEU A 174 1.49 19.18 -14.41
CA LEU A 174 1.00 18.14 -15.30
C LEU A 174 0.66 18.69 -16.68
N GLU A 175 0.15 19.92 -16.80
CA GLU A 175 -0.22 20.54 -18.08
C GLU A 175 0.97 20.95 -18.95
N GLN A 176 2.06 21.40 -18.34
CA GLN A 176 3.30 21.79 -19.05
C GLN A 176 3.85 20.64 -19.92
N GLU A 177 4.33 20.98 -21.13
CA GLU A 177 4.96 20.03 -22.07
C GLU A 177 6.42 19.76 -21.72
N ASP A 178 7.16 20.78 -21.28
CA ASP A 178 8.60 20.68 -20.96
C ASP A 178 8.91 20.12 -19.56
N SER A 179 7.89 19.90 -18.73
CA SER A 179 8.10 19.36 -17.37
C SER A 179 8.49 17.88 -17.43
N HIS A 180 9.29 17.45 -16.45
CA HIS A 180 9.65 16.06 -16.27
C HIS A 180 8.46 15.09 -16.34
N GLN A 181 8.70 13.91 -16.91
CA GLN A 181 7.71 12.83 -17.01
C GLN A 181 7.27 12.35 -15.61
N VAL A 182 8.12 12.52 -14.59
CA VAL A 182 7.88 12.11 -13.21
C VAL A 182 7.69 13.34 -12.33
N ILE A 183 6.61 13.35 -11.54
CA ILE A 183 6.34 14.32 -10.49
C ILE A 183 6.30 13.57 -9.15
N LEU A 184 7.19 13.91 -8.23
CA LEU A 184 7.32 13.29 -6.91
C LEU A 184 6.62 14.14 -5.86
N ILE A 185 5.53 13.62 -5.30
CA ILE A 185 4.90 14.15 -4.09
C ILE A 185 5.56 13.51 -2.87
N VAL A 186 6.30 14.32 -2.11
CA VAL A 186 7.10 13.88 -0.95
C VAL A 186 6.58 14.53 0.33
N GLY A 187 6.78 13.86 1.46
CA GLY A 187 6.36 14.33 2.77
C GLY A 187 6.15 13.19 3.76
N LEU A 188 5.91 13.57 5.02
CA LEU A 188 5.81 12.63 6.14
C LEU A 188 4.62 11.66 6.04
N SER A 189 4.64 10.59 6.83
CA SER A 189 3.51 9.66 6.95
C SER A 189 2.25 10.42 7.38
N GLY A 190 1.07 10.04 6.85
CA GLY A 190 -0.21 10.65 7.26
C GLY A 190 -0.45 12.11 6.83
N ILE A 191 0.51 12.76 6.16
CA ILE A 191 0.41 14.17 5.72
C ILE A 191 -0.54 14.41 4.53
N GLY A 192 -1.10 13.36 3.93
CA GLY A 192 -2.09 13.47 2.85
C GLY A 192 -1.54 13.42 1.41
N LYS A 193 -0.32 12.89 1.18
CA LYS A 193 0.27 12.73 -0.17
C LYS A 193 -0.66 11.97 -1.13
N SER A 194 -1.12 10.79 -0.71
CA SER A 194 -2.01 9.94 -1.52
C SER A 194 -3.36 10.60 -1.76
N CYS A 195 -3.88 11.36 -0.78
CA CYS A 195 -5.10 12.14 -0.95
C CYS A 195 -4.94 13.24 -2.01
N LEU A 196 -3.84 14.01 -1.94
CA LEU A 196 -3.51 15.02 -2.95
C LEU A 196 -3.40 14.40 -4.35
N ALA A 197 -2.65 13.31 -4.46
CA ALA A 197 -2.40 12.66 -5.73
C ALA A 197 -3.68 12.09 -6.36
N ARG A 198 -4.53 11.42 -5.57
CA ARG A 198 -5.83 10.91 -6.04
C ARG A 198 -6.79 12.04 -6.43
N GLN A 199 -6.79 13.18 -5.72
CA GLN A 199 -7.58 14.36 -6.10
C GLN A 199 -7.15 14.96 -7.44
N VAL A 200 -5.86 15.02 -7.70
CA VAL A 200 -5.35 15.48 -9.01
C VAL A 200 -5.70 14.46 -10.09
N ALA A 201 -5.53 13.18 -9.80
CA ALA A 201 -5.69 12.13 -10.79
C ALA A 201 -7.14 11.71 -11.05
N SER A 202 -8.11 12.06 -10.20
CA SER A 202 -9.53 11.83 -10.47
C SER A 202 -10.11 12.75 -11.54
N ASP A 203 -9.50 13.93 -11.71
CA ASP A 203 -9.80 14.89 -12.77
C ASP A 203 -8.50 15.32 -13.46
N PRO A 204 -7.89 14.43 -14.27
CA PRO A 204 -6.60 14.70 -14.89
C PRO A 204 -6.76 15.70 -16.04
N PRO A 205 -5.72 16.49 -16.35
CA PRO A 205 -5.70 17.38 -17.51
C PRO A 205 -6.18 16.72 -18.81
N LYS A 206 -6.82 17.50 -19.67
CA LYS A 206 -7.49 16.99 -20.89
C LYS A 206 -6.56 16.26 -21.85
N LYS A 207 -5.25 16.54 -21.82
CA LYS A 207 -4.26 15.87 -22.66
C LYS A 207 -4.13 14.36 -22.39
N PHE A 208 -4.44 13.93 -21.16
CA PHE A 208 -4.48 12.51 -20.81
C PHE A 208 -5.77 11.85 -21.33
N VAL A 209 -5.79 11.58 -22.64
CA VAL A 209 -6.96 11.02 -23.34
C VAL A 209 -7.33 9.62 -22.84
N GLY A 210 -6.34 8.84 -22.38
CA GLY A 210 -6.56 7.53 -21.74
C GLY A 210 -7.00 7.61 -20.28
N GLY A 211 -7.10 8.82 -19.71
CA GLY A 211 -7.51 9.05 -18.34
C GLY A 211 -6.39 8.86 -17.32
N ALA A 212 -6.74 8.38 -16.14
CA ALA A 212 -5.82 8.13 -15.04
C ALA A 212 -6.05 6.78 -14.37
N VAL A 213 -4.96 6.17 -13.90
CA VAL A 213 -4.98 4.86 -13.24
C VAL A 213 -3.99 4.83 -12.09
N GLU A 214 -4.38 4.16 -11.01
CA GLU A 214 -3.59 4.04 -9.79
C GLU A 214 -2.96 2.65 -9.66
N LEU A 215 -1.67 2.65 -9.35
CA LEU A 215 -0.89 1.49 -8.96
C LEU A 215 -0.26 1.73 -7.59
N GLY A 216 -0.87 1.16 -6.55
CA GLY A 216 -0.32 1.20 -5.18
C GLY A 216 0.72 0.11 -4.94
N PHE A 217 1.89 0.48 -4.40
CA PHE A 217 2.97 -0.45 -4.07
C PHE A 217 2.91 -0.89 -2.60
N GLY A 218 3.02 0.05 -1.67
CA GLY A 218 3.10 -0.24 -0.24
C GLY A 218 4.45 -0.82 0.19
N GLN A 219 4.72 -0.87 1.49
CA GLN A 219 5.96 -1.47 2.03
C GLN A 219 6.07 -2.95 1.71
N TRP A 220 4.94 -3.65 1.54
CA TRP A 220 4.94 -5.04 1.08
C TRP A 220 5.80 -5.24 -0.18
N CYS A 221 5.87 -4.21 -1.04
CA CYS A 221 6.69 -4.19 -2.24
C CYS A 221 8.04 -3.47 -2.03
N SER A 222 8.67 -3.63 -0.85
CA SER A 222 10.01 -3.13 -0.52
C SER A 222 11.01 -4.25 -0.28
N ARG A 223 12.30 -3.96 -0.42
CA ARG A 223 13.39 -4.90 -0.10
C ARG A 223 13.42 -5.24 1.39
N ALA A 224 13.07 -4.27 2.25
CA ALA A 224 12.97 -4.47 3.70
C ALA A 224 11.92 -5.55 4.04
N ALA A 225 10.71 -5.44 3.49
CA ALA A 225 9.65 -6.43 3.70
C ALA A 225 10.00 -7.83 3.14
N CYS A 226 10.95 -7.90 2.19
CA CYS A 226 11.45 -9.15 1.64
C CYS A 226 12.67 -9.72 2.39
N ASN A 227 13.06 -9.15 3.54
CA ASN A 227 14.30 -9.50 4.26
C ASN A 227 15.55 -9.44 3.34
N GLY A 228 15.59 -8.49 2.42
CA GLY A 228 16.66 -8.34 1.43
C GLY A 228 16.66 -9.38 0.30
N SER A 229 15.69 -10.29 0.24
CA SER A 229 15.59 -11.28 -0.84
C SER A 229 15.25 -10.62 -2.17
N LYS A 230 16.26 -10.54 -3.06
CA LYS A 230 16.09 -9.98 -4.41
C LYS A 230 15.01 -10.72 -5.21
N ALA A 231 14.99 -12.05 -5.15
CA ALA A 231 14.03 -12.86 -5.91
C ALA A 231 12.59 -12.62 -5.44
N GLU A 232 12.36 -12.51 -4.13
CA GLU A 232 11.02 -12.24 -3.58
C GLU A 232 10.57 -10.81 -3.89
N TYR A 233 11.47 -9.83 -3.77
CA TYR A 233 11.19 -8.44 -4.17
C TYR A 233 10.81 -8.34 -5.65
N GLN A 234 11.61 -8.93 -6.55
CA GLN A 234 11.34 -8.92 -7.99
C GLN A 234 10.00 -9.58 -8.31
N LYS A 235 9.70 -10.71 -7.66
CA LYS A 235 8.42 -11.40 -7.80
C LYS A 235 7.23 -10.54 -7.36
N ARG A 236 7.33 -9.83 -6.23
CA ARG A 236 6.27 -8.93 -5.74
C ARG A 236 6.06 -7.74 -6.67
N LEU A 237 7.15 -7.14 -7.14
CA LEU A 237 7.09 -6.03 -8.09
C LEU A 237 6.49 -6.47 -9.43
N ALA A 238 6.92 -7.61 -9.96
CA ALA A 238 6.36 -8.18 -11.19
C ALA A 238 4.85 -8.41 -11.06
N ARG A 239 4.37 -8.90 -9.90
CA ARG A 239 2.92 -9.05 -9.63
C ARG A 239 2.17 -7.72 -9.66
N LYS A 240 2.74 -6.65 -9.09
CA LYS A 240 2.13 -5.31 -9.11
C LYS A 240 2.02 -4.77 -10.53
N ILE A 241 3.09 -4.88 -11.32
CA ILE A 241 3.08 -4.44 -12.72
C ILE A 241 2.13 -5.31 -13.55
N SER A 242 2.09 -6.63 -13.35
CA SER A 242 1.11 -7.50 -14.02
C SER A 242 -0.34 -7.11 -13.68
N LYS A 243 -0.64 -6.77 -12.42
CA LYS A 243 -1.96 -6.26 -12.03
C LYS A 243 -2.31 -4.97 -12.78
N PHE A 244 -1.33 -4.06 -12.91
CA PHE A 244 -1.49 -2.83 -13.69
C PHE A 244 -1.75 -3.12 -15.17
N LEU A 245 -0.99 -4.03 -15.78
CA LEU A 245 -1.21 -4.46 -17.16
C LEU A 245 -2.64 -4.98 -17.37
N VAL A 246 -3.18 -5.75 -16.42
CA VAL A 246 -4.58 -6.19 -16.46
C VAL A 246 -5.54 -5.00 -16.37
N GLN A 247 -5.30 -4.03 -15.47
CA GLN A 247 -6.14 -2.83 -15.31
C GLN A 247 -6.25 -1.99 -16.60
N ILE A 248 -5.16 -1.90 -17.37
CA ILE A 248 -5.14 -1.16 -18.64
C ILE A 248 -5.54 -2.03 -19.85
N GLY A 249 -6.02 -3.26 -19.61
CA GLY A 249 -6.52 -4.18 -20.64
C GLY A 249 -5.46 -4.98 -21.40
N PHE A 250 -4.20 -4.96 -20.94
CA PHE A 250 -3.06 -5.65 -21.55
C PHE A 250 -2.78 -7.02 -20.93
N TRP A 251 -3.81 -7.86 -20.79
CA TRP A 251 -3.70 -9.15 -20.09
C TRP A 251 -3.30 -10.32 -21.01
N LYS A 252 -3.62 -10.27 -22.31
CA LYS A 252 -3.44 -11.38 -23.27
C LYS A 252 -1.99 -11.86 -23.43
N LYS A 253 -1.01 -10.97 -23.23
CA LYS A 253 0.43 -11.31 -23.35
C LYS A 253 1.07 -11.66 -22.00
N ILE A 254 0.33 -11.56 -20.90
CA ILE A 254 0.84 -11.90 -19.57
C ILE A 254 0.89 -13.43 -19.47
N LYS A 255 2.09 -13.99 -19.58
CA LYS A 255 2.32 -15.41 -19.31
C LYS A 255 2.28 -15.66 -17.80
N GLU A 256 1.75 -16.79 -17.39
CA GLU A 256 1.50 -17.08 -15.96
C GLU A 256 2.73 -17.35 -15.09
N ASN A 257 3.89 -17.54 -15.71
CA ASN A 257 5.20 -17.60 -15.05
C ASN A 257 5.87 -16.22 -14.93
N SER A 258 5.11 -15.12 -14.92
CA SER A 258 5.61 -13.73 -14.86
C SER A 258 6.23 -13.33 -13.51
N GLY A 259 6.89 -14.24 -12.80
CA GLY A 259 7.80 -13.86 -11.71
C GLY A 259 9.06 -13.15 -12.22
N ASP A 260 9.32 -13.24 -13.53
CA ASP A 260 10.36 -12.49 -14.21
C ASP A 260 9.94 -11.02 -14.39
N LEU A 261 10.56 -10.17 -13.58
CA LEU A 261 10.35 -8.73 -13.59
C LEU A 261 10.74 -8.09 -14.94
N ASP A 262 11.79 -8.56 -15.59
CA ASP A 262 12.30 -7.93 -16.81
C ASP A 262 11.36 -8.22 -17.99
N TYR A 263 10.84 -9.45 -18.08
CA TYR A 263 9.76 -9.79 -19.04
C TYR A 263 8.53 -8.89 -18.85
N VAL A 264 8.09 -8.70 -17.60
CA VAL A 264 6.91 -7.86 -17.31
C VAL A 264 7.18 -6.38 -17.62
N CYS A 265 8.41 -5.90 -17.42
CA CYS A 265 8.80 -4.54 -17.83
C CYS A 265 8.77 -4.36 -19.36
N CYS A 266 9.16 -5.38 -20.14
CA CYS A 266 9.01 -5.34 -21.60
C CYS A 266 7.53 -5.24 -22.01
N LEU A 267 6.65 -6.01 -21.36
CA LEU A 267 5.21 -5.91 -21.61
C LEU A 267 4.65 -4.53 -21.22
N LEU A 268 5.17 -3.93 -20.15
CA LEU A 268 4.80 -2.57 -19.74
C LEU A 268 5.14 -1.53 -20.80
N GLN A 269 6.33 -1.60 -21.41
CA GLN A 269 6.71 -0.76 -22.54
C GLN A 269 5.75 -0.94 -23.72
N GLU A 270 5.46 -2.19 -24.11
CA GLU A 270 4.53 -2.46 -25.21
C GLU A 270 3.11 -1.94 -24.91
N ALA A 271 2.64 -2.06 -23.67
CA ALA A 271 1.29 -1.69 -23.27
C ALA A 271 1.07 -0.17 -23.27
N LEU A 272 2.12 0.59 -22.96
CA LEU A 272 2.08 2.05 -22.85
C LEU A 272 2.52 2.76 -24.15
N TYR A 273 3.05 2.04 -25.13
CA TYR A 273 3.42 2.61 -26.43
C TYR A 273 2.26 3.39 -27.07
N GLY A 274 2.51 4.67 -27.40
CA GLY A 274 1.54 5.59 -27.98
C GLY A 274 0.36 5.96 -27.07
N LYS A 275 0.42 5.66 -25.77
CA LYS A 275 -0.63 6.01 -24.81
C LYS A 275 -0.35 7.36 -24.16
N SER A 276 -1.42 8.09 -23.88
CA SER A 276 -1.40 9.28 -23.02
C SER A 276 -2.30 9.06 -21.81
N ILE A 277 -1.69 8.67 -20.68
CA ILE A 277 -2.35 8.30 -19.43
C ILE A 277 -1.60 8.95 -18.27
N LEU A 278 -2.35 9.45 -17.27
CA LEU A 278 -1.76 9.81 -15.98
C LEU A 278 -1.67 8.57 -15.09
N ILE A 279 -0.48 8.15 -14.72
CA ILE A 279 -0.25 6.96 -13.91
C ILE A 279 0.16 7.39 -12.50
N LEU A 280 -0.70 7.12 -11.51
CA LEU A 280 -0.41 7.36 -10.11
C LEU A 280 0.33 6.14 -9.52
N LEU A 281 1.59 6.31 -9.15
CA LEU A 281 2.39 5.32 -8.42
C LEU A 281 2.31 5.66 -6.91
N ASP A 282 1.41 4.99 -6.18
CA ASP A 282 1.12 5.33 -4.79
C ASP A 282 1.96 4.51 -3.79
N ASP A 283 2.45 5.18 -2.74
CA ASP A 283 3.29 4.66 -1.65
C ASP A 283 4.51 3.87 -2.17
N VAL A 284 5.37 4.55 -2.93
CA VAL A 284 6.60 3.97 -3.50
C VAL A 284 7.75 4.00 -2.48
N TRP A 285 8.30 2.82 -2.20
CA TRP A 285 9.40 2.62 -1.23
C TRP A 285 10.79 2.53 -1.87
N GLU A 286 10.86 2.11 -3.13
CA GLU A 286 12.11 1.74 -3.79
C GLU A 286 12.32 2.58 -5.06
N GLN A 287 13.53 3.12 -5.22
CA GLN A 287 13.88 4.02 -6.33
C GLN A 287 13.79 3.35 -7.70
N ASP A 288 14.15 2.06 -7.77
CA ASP A 288 14.14 1.31 -9.03
C ASP A 288 12.75 1.08 -9.59
N ILE A 289 11.69 1.24 -8.77
CA ILE A 289 10.31 1.30 -9.27
C ILE A 289 10.17 2.53 -10.15
N VAL A 290 10.48 3.72 -9.64
CA VAL A 290 10.36 4.99 -10.39
C VAL A 290 11.22 4.96 -11.66
N GLN A 291 12.46 4.47 -11.56
CA GLN A 291 13.35 4.37 -12.72
C GLN A 291 12.81 3.48 -13.84
N ARG A 292 12.08 2.41 -13.52
CA ARG A 292 11.50 1.51 -14.53
C ARG A 292 10.40 2.21 -15.33
N PHE A 293 9.57 3.02 -14.67
CA PHE A 293 8.53 3.81 -15.34
C PHE A 293 9.11 5.00 -16.10
N ALA A 294 10.07 5.72 -15.52
CA ALA A 294 10.72 6.87 -16.16
C ALA A 294 11.53 6.52 -17.42
N LYS A 295 11.96 5.27 -17.57
CA LYS A 295 12.68 4.79 -18.77
C LYS A 295 11.77 4.38 -19.92
N LEU A 296 10.45 4.43 -19.72
CA LEU A 296 9.50 4.04 -20.76
C LEU A 296 9.40 5.16 -21.80
N TYR A 297 9.63 4.80 -23.06
CA TYR A 297 9.71 5.73 -24.19
C TYR A 297 8.51 5.59 -25.12
N ASP A 298 8.41 6.48 -26.12
CA ASP A 298 7.35 6.50 -27.13
C ASP A 298 5.93 6.47 -26.55
N ASN A 299 5.70 7.20 -25.45
CA ASN A 299 4.41 7.38 -24.83
C ASN A 299 4.30 8.80 -24.26
N ASP A 300 3.07 9.31 -24.17
CA ASP A 300 2.76 10.62 -23.60
C ASP A 300 2.19 10.49 -22.17
N CYS A 301 2.62 9.44 -21.44
CA CYS A 301 2.21 9.23 -20.06
C CYS A 301 3.02 10.10 -19.10
N LYS A 302 2.39 10.53 -18.00
CA LYS A 302 3.09 11.12 -16.85
C LYS A 302 2.92 10.25 -15.61
N TYR A 303 3.92 10.25 -14.75
CA TYR A 303 3.97 9.47 -13.52
C TYR A 303 3.87 10.40 -12.32
N LEU A 304 2.74 10.37 -11.64
CA LEU A 304 2.56 11.05 -10.37
C LEU A 304 2.92 10.07 -9.26
N VAL A 305 3.98 10.34 -8.51
CA VAL A 305 4.55 9.38 -7.56
C VAL A 305 4.38 9.91 -6.15
N THR A 306 3.81 9.13 -5.23
CA THR A 306 3.82 9.47 -3.80
C THR A 306 4.87 8.64 -3.08
N THR A 307 5.71 9.29 -2.29
CA THR A 307 6.74 8.61 -1.51
C THR A 307 7.03 9.30 -0.19
N ARG A 308 7.52 8.53 0.78
CA ARG A 308 8.06 9.03 2.06
C ARG A 308 9.58 9.22 1.99
N ASN A 309 10.22 8.69 0.96
CA ASN A 309 11.67 8.60 0.87
C ASN A 309 12.21 9.70 -0.04
N GLU A 310 12.77 10.76 0.55
CA GLU A 310 13.39 11.84 -0.20
C GLU A 310 14.54 11.37 -1.09
N ALA A 311 15.24 10.29 -0.74
CA ALA A 311 16.32 9.77 -1.57
C ALA A 311 15.81 9.31 -2.95
N VAL A 312 14.52 8.98 -3.11
CA VAL A 312 13.93 8.69 -4.43
C VAL A 312 14.10 9.86 -5.40
N TYR A 313 14.18 11.09 -4.89
CA TYR A 313 14.39 12.30 -5.68
C TYR A 313 15.82 12.46 -6.19
N GLU A 314 16.84 12.12 -5.40
CA GLU A 314 18.25 12.50 -5.65
C GLU A 314 18.88 11.90 -6.93
N ILE A 315 18.18 10.97 -7.60
CA ILE A 315 18.71 10.20 -8.75
C ILE A 315 17.78 10.30 -9.98
N THR A 316 16.58 10.86 -9.84
CA THR A 316 15.60 10.94 -10.92
C THR A 316 15.43 12.37 -11.39
N GLU A 317 15.48 12.60 -12.70
CA GLU A 317 15.00 13.83 -13.34
C GLU A 317 13.49 13.94 -13.12
N ALA A 318 13.08 14.52 -12.00
CA ALA A 318 11.70 14.61 -11.55
C ALA A 318 11.41 15.97 -10.93
N GLU A 319 10.16 16.41 -11.01
CA GLU A 319 9.69 17.60 -10.28
C GLU A 319 9.33 17.22 -8.84
N LYS A 320 9.92 17.87 -7.83
CA LYS A 320 9.57 17.63 -6.41
C LYS A 320 8.44 18.54 -5.95
N VAL A 321 7.41 17.94 -5.36
CA VAL A 321 6.33 18.64 -4.67
C VAL A 321 6.28 18.16 -3.22
N GLU A 322 6.79 18.98 -2.31
CA GLU A 322 6.91 18.59 -0.90
C GLU A 322 5.73 19.10 -0.06
N LEU A 323 4.96 18.23 0.58
CA LEU A 323 3.89 18.65 1.48
C LEU A 323 4.45 19.04 2.86
N SER A 324 4.47 20.35 3.16
CA SER A 324 4.91 20.87 4.45
C SER A 324 3.74 21.07 5.43
N LYS A 325 4.04 21.07 6.73
CA LYS A 325 3.04 21.30 7.79
C LYS A 325 2.31 22.62 7.68
N ASP A 326 3.03 23.69 7.34
CA ASP A 326 2.45 25.05 7.26
C ASP A 326 1.30 25.12 6.25
N GLN A 327 1.44 24.42 5.12
CA GLN A 327 0.40 24.35 4.09
C GLN A 327 -0.77 23.47 4.50
N ILE A 328 -0.52 22.48 5.35
CA ILE A 328 -1.56 21.59 5.86
C ILE A 328 -2.44 22.27 6.90
N LYS A 329 -1.89 23.24 7.67
CA LYS A 329 -2.67 24.07 8.59
C LYS A 329 -3.84 24.76 7.88
N GLU A 330 -3.69 25.15 6.61
CA GLU A 330 -4.76 25.77 5.81
C GLU A 330 -5.97 24.85 5.60
N ILE A 331 -5.75 23.53 5.55
CA ILE A 331 -6.80 22.55 5.27
C ILE A 331 -7.24 21.78 6.51
N SER A 332 -6.52 21.85 7.63
CA SER A 332 -6.80 21.04 8.82
C SER A 332 -8.21 21.28 9.38
N LYS A 333 -8.68 22.55 9.43
CA LYS A 333 -10.04 22.87 9.85
C LYS A 333 -11.09 22.23 8.93
N LYS A 334 -10.85 22.24 7.62
CA LYS A 334 -11.73 21.59 6.64
C LYS A 334 -11.75 20.07 6.82
N ILE A 335 -10.60 19.46 7.14
CA ILE A 335 -10.52 18.02 7.43
C ILE A 335 -11.32 17.68 8.67
N LEU A 336 -11.21 18.51 9.72
CA LEU A 336 -11.97 18.35 10.95
C LEU A 336 -13.47 18.38 10.68
N LEU A 337 -13.95 19.41 9.96
CA LEU A 337 -15.35 19.56 9.57
C LEU A 337 -15.85 18.36 8.76
N TYR A 338 -15.07 17.92 7.78
CA TYR A 338 -15.43 16.78 6.92
C TYR A 338 -15.65 15.49 7.72
N HIS A 339 -14.79 15.20 8.71
CA HIS A 339 -14.92 13.97 9.51
C HIS A 339 -15.87 14.10 10.69
N SER A 340 -15.98 15.28 11.28
CA SER A 340 -16.94 15.54 12.36
C SER A 340 -18.38 15.62 11.85
N LEU A 341 -18.58 15.90 10.56
CA LEU A 341 -19.89 16.20 9.97
C LEU A 341 -20.60 17.35 10.69
N LEU A 342 -19.83 18.34 11.11
CA LEU A 342 -20.32 19.58 11.68
C LEU A 342 -20.14 20.71 10.66
N SER A 343 -20.99 21.73 10.72
CA SER A 343 -20.75 23.00 10.07
C SER A 343 -19.79 23.88 10.89
N GLU A 344 -19.32 24.99 10.32
CA GLU A 344 -18.46 25.93 11.06
C GLU A 344 -19.17 26.54 12.26
N GLU A 345 -20.49 26.72 12.18
CA GLU A 345 -21.34 27.26 13.24
C GLU A 345 -21.59 26.26 14.38
N GLU A 346 -21.53 24.96 14.07
CA GLU A 346 -21.72 23.89 15.05
C GLU A 346 -20.43 23.51 15.80
N LEU A 347 -19.26 23.96 15.31
CA LEU A 347 -17.98 23.68 15.96
C LEU A 347 -17.91 24.36 17.34
N PRO A 348 -17.59 23.63 18.41
CA PRO A 348 -17.34 24.25 19.71
C PRO A 348 -16.12 25.18 19.65
N GLY A 349 -16.12 26.24 20.46
CA GLY A 349 -15.00 27.19 20.51
C GLY A 349 -13.64 26.57 20.86
N ILE A 350 -13.62 25.36 21.44
CA ILE A 350 -12.39 24.61 21.75
C ILE A 350 -11.82 23.82 20.56
N ALA A 351 -12.49 23.84 19.40
CA ALA A 351 -12.04 23.12 18.20
C ALA A 351 -10.66 23.57 17.72
N GLU A 352 -10.31 24.85 17.87
CA GLU A 352 -8.97 25.34 17.51
C GLU A 352 -7.89 24.75 18.42
N SER A 353 -8.16 24.66 19.72
CA SER A 353 -7.26 24.00 20.67
C SER A 353 -7.04 22.52 20.35
N LEU A 354 -8.05 21.84 19.80
CA LEU A 354 -7.90 20.48 19.29
C LEU A 354 -6.97 20.43 18.08
N LEU A 355 -7.11 21.34 17.12
CA LEU A 355 -6.23 21.40 15.93
C LEU A 355 -4.78 21.66 16.31
N GLU A 356 -4.53 22.62 17.20
CA GLU A 356 -3.20 22.91 17.73
C GLU A 356 -2.64 21.70 18.50
N ARG A 357 -3.46 21.03 19.32
CA ARG A 357 -3.05 19.80 20.03
C ARG A 357 -2.73 18.64 19.10
N CYS A 358 -3.37 18.58 17.92
CA CYS A 358 -3.07 17.60 16.87
C CYS A 358 -1.87 18.00 16.00
N GLY A 359 -1.24 19.15 16.26
CA GLY A 359 -0.18 19.72 15.41
C GLY A 359 -0.64 19.98 13.97
N HIS A 360 -1.96 20.16 13.76
CA HIS A 360 -2.62 20.23 12.46
C HIS A 360 -2.40 19.00 11.54
N HIS A 361 -1.89 17.88 12.06
CA HIS A 361 -1.56 16.70 11.26
C HIS A 361 -2.83 16.04 10.66
N PRO A 362 -2.93 15.82 9.33
CA PRO A 362 -4.20 15.45 8.65
C PRO A 362 -4.82 14.17 9.17
N LEU A 363 -4.01 13.12 9.33
CA LEU A 363 -4.49 11.84 9.83
C LEU A 363 -4.99 11.97 11.28
N THR A 364 -4.28 12.73 12.11
CA THR A 364 -4.66 12.96 13.51
C THR A 364 -5.96 13.72 13.60
N VAL A 365 -6.08 14.81 12.84
CA VAL A 365 -7.30 15.61 12.77
C VAL A 365 -8.47 14.80 12.24
N ALA A 366 -8.26 13.94 11.24
CA ALA A 366 -9.30 13.06 10.71
C ALA A 366 -9.79 12.03 11.73
N VAL A 367 -8.87 11.39 12.46
CA VAL A 367 -9.20 10.45 13.54
C VAL A 367 -10.01 11.14 14.64
N MET A 368 -9.60 12.34 15.04
CA MET A 368 -10.31 13.11 16.07
C MET A 368 -11.67 13.60 15.59
N GLY A 369 -11.77 14.10 14.35
CA GLY A 369 -13.04 14.49 13.74
C GLY A 369 -14.02 13.31 13.69
N LYS A 370 -13.57 12.13 13.29
CA LYS A 370 -14.39 10.91 13.25
C LYS A 370 -14.82 10.46 14.64
N ALA A 371 -13.94 10.59 15.65
CA ALA A 371 -14.27 10.29 17.03
C ALA A 371 -15.31 11.26 17.63
N LEU A 372 -15.30 12.52 17.17
CA LEU A 372 -16.20 13.60 17.59
C LEU A 372 -17.37 13.82 16.61
N ARG A 373 -17.70 12.79 15.82
CA ARG A 373 -18.72 12.90 14.77
C ARG A 373 -20.08 13.31 15.34
N LYS A 374 -20.63 14.41 14.82
CA LYS A 374 -21.89 15.06 15.23
C LYS A 374 -21.95 15.45 16.71
N GLU A 375 -20.80 15.57 17.37
CA GLU A 375 -20.73 15.95 18.78
C GLU A 375 -20.50 17.45 18.91
N VAL A 376 -21.44 18.15 19.54
CA VAL A 376 -21.41 19.61 19.74
C VAL A 376 -21.10 20.00 21.20
N ARG A 377 -21.03 19.03 22.11
CA ARG A 377 -20.80 19.30 23.54
C ARG A 377 -19.33 19.54 23.84
N ALA A 378 -18.99 20.73 24.36
CA ALA A 378 -17.62 21.12 24.66
C ALA A 378 -16.89 20.16 25.61
N GLU A 379 -17.58 19.56 26.58
CA GLU A 379 -16.97 18.66 27.57
C GLU A 379 -16.42 17.37 26.93
N LYS A 380 -17.02 16.93 25.81
CA LYS A 380 -16.55 15.76 25.06
C LYS A 380 -15.29 16.11 24.26
N TRP A 381 -15.21 17.32 23.73
CA TRP A 381 -14.04 17.83 23.02
C TRP A 381 -12.86 18.04 23.98
N GLU A 382 -13.09 18.59 25.17
CA GLU A 382 -12.07 18.71 26.22
C GLU A 382 -11.48 17.35 26.62
N LYS A 383 -12.34 16.35 26.80
CA LYS A 383 -11.90 14.97 27.07
C LYS A 383 -11.10 14.37 25.92
N ALA A 384 -11.46 14.69 24.69
CA ALA A 384 -10.75 14.22 23.49
C ALA A 384 -9.36 14.88 23.38
N ILE A 385 -9.23 16.16 23.68
CA ILE A 385 -7.96 16.90 23.75
C ILE A 385 -7.06 16.30 24.84
N THR A 386 -7.62 16.04 26.02
CA THR A 386 -6.87 15.50 27.17
C THR A 386 -6.39 14.07 26.91
N ASN A 387 -7.22 13.24 26.26
CA ASN A 387 -6.93 11.84 25.98
C ASN A 387 -6.44 11.59 24.54
N LEU A 388 -5.82 12.59 23.89
CA LEU A 388 -5.39 12.48 22.50
C LEU A 388 -4.54 11.23 22.23
N SER A 389 -3.65 10.86 23.16
CA SER A 389 -2.81 9.66 23.05
C SER A 389 -3.65 8.37 22.96
N THR A 390 -4.70 8.23 23.78
CA THR A 390 -5.61 7.09 23.74
C THR A 390 -6.35 7.01 22.40
N PHE A 391 -6.79 8.15 21.85
CA PHE A 391 -7.39 8.18 20.52
C PHE A 391 -6.37 7.82 19.43
N ALA A 392 -5.14 8.32 19.53
CA ALA A 392 -4.08 7.99 18.57
C ALA A 392 -3.70 6.50 18.56
N THR A 393 -3.76 5.83 19.71
CA THR A 393 -3.45 4.39 19.85
C THR A 393 -4.60 3.48 19.46
N CYS A 394 -5.84 3.85 19.77
CA CYS A 394 -6.96 2.90 19.71
C CYS A 394 -8.03 3.25 18.67
N ALA A 395 -8.09 4.49 18.18
CA ALA A 395 -9.16 4.88 17.27
C ALA A 395 -8.84 4.47 15.82
N PRO A 396 -9.75 3.73 15.14
CA PRO A 396 -9.56 3.38 13.75
C PRO A 396 -9.77 4.61 12.85
N GLY A 397 -8.76 4.90 12.05
CA GLY A 397 -8.72 5.94 11.05
C GLY A 397 -9.76 5.73 9.93
N PRO A 398 -9.90 6.71 9.03
CA PRO A 398 -10.81 6.58 7.90
C PRO A 398 -10.36 5.45 6.95
N VAL A 399 -11.25 4.49 6.72
CA VAL A 399 -10.97 3.30 5.86
C VAL A 399 -10.58 3.72 4.44
N SER A 400 -11.11 4.85 3.96
CA SER A 400 -10.82 5.36 2.62
C SER A 400 -9.41 5.92 2.42
N TYR A 401 -8.61 6.02 3.48
CA TYR A 401 -7.20 6.45 3.38
C TYR A 401 -6.24 5.30 3.14
N VAL A 402 -6.72 4.07 3.16
CA VAL A 402 -5.90 2.87 3.13
C VAL A 402 -6.35 1.99 1.95
N ASN A 403 -5.39 1.40 1.23
CA ASN A 403 -5.70 0.37 0.24
C ASN A 403 -6.22 -0.89 0.97
N GLU A 404 -7.21 -1.58 0.39
CA GLU A 404 -8.01 -2.67 0.99
C GLU A 404 -7.21 -3.80 1.70
N LYS A 405 -5.89 -3.91 1.47
CA LYS A 405 -5.01 -4.93 2.04
C LYS A 405 -4.26 -4.53 3.31
N ASP A 406 -4.17 -3.23 3.63
CA ASP A 406 -3.42 -2.75 4.80
C ASP A 406 -4.36 -2.37 5.98
N ALA A 407 -5.65 -2.72 5.87
CA ALA A 407 -6.72 -2.16 6.68
C ALA A 407 -6.93 -2.77 8.07
N GLU A 408 -6.29 -3.89 8.46
CA GLU A 408 -6.55 -4.46 9.80
C GLU A 408 -5.59 -3.93 10.88
N ASP A 409 -4.30 -3.77 10.59
CA ASP A 409 -3.30 -3.32 11.57
C ASP A 409 -2.90 -1.83 11.42
N THR A 410 -3.10 -1.22 10.26
CA THR A 410 -2.61 0.16 9.94
C THR A 410 -3.64 1.26 10.23
N LEU A 411 -4.83 0.92 10.74
CA LEU A 411 -5.91 1.91 10.89
C LEU A 411 -5.63 2.96 11.97
N THR A 412 -4.74 2.73 12.94
CA THR A 412 -4.48 3.72 13.99
C THR A 412 -3.38 4.71 13.58
N ILE A 413 -3.33 5.87 14.22
CA ILE A 413 -2.27 6.86 13.96
C ILE A 413 -0.91 6.21 14.21
N PHE A 414 -0.76 5.51 15.34
CA PHE A 414 0.47 4.80 15.67
C PHE A 414 0.76 3.60 14.74
N GLY A 415 -0.25 2.88 14.25
CA GLY A 415 -0.03 1.83 13.23
C GLY A 415 0.63 2.38 11.96
N SER A 416 0.21 3.57 11.50
CA SER A 416 0.84 4.24 10.34
C SER A 416 2.30 4.67 10.57
N PHE A 417 2.67 4.84 11.84
CA PHE A 417 3.95 5.33 12.33
C PHE A 417 4.92 4.17 12.65
N ASP A 418 4.43 3.13 13.31
CA ASP A 418 5.13 1.87 13.59
C ASP A 418 5.65 1.25 12.30
N PHE A 419 4.85 1.30 11.23
CA PHE A 419 5.26 0.85 9.91
C PHE A 419 6.52 1.55 9.37
N SER A 420 6.61 2.86 9.63
CA SER A 420 7.76 3.65 9.21
C SER A 420 8.98 3.38 10.11
N LEU A 421 8.76 3.05 11.39
CA LEU A 421 9.80 2.59 12.32
C LEU A 421 10.35 1.20 11.99
N GLU A 422 9.49 0.28 11.56
CA GLU A 422 9.90 -1.08 11.21
C GLU A 422 10.75 -1.16 9.95
N ALA A 423 10.53 -0.23 9.02
CA ALA A 423 11.35 -0.14 7.82
C ALA A 423 12.73 0.49 8.04
N MET A 424 12.99 1.08 9.21
CA MET A 424 14.29 1.66 9.53
C MET A 424 15.36 0.56 9.68
N PRO A 425 16.62 0.81 9.25
CA PRO A 425 17.75 -0.01 9.65
C PRO A 425 17.84 -0.15 11.17
N VAL A 426 18.32 -1.30 11.66
CA VAL A 426 18.34 -1.62 13.11
C VAL A 426 19.03 -0.54 13.94
N ASP A 427 20.19 -0.05 13.47
CA ASP A 427 20.94 1.00 14.17
C ASP A 427 20.18 2.34 14.19
N SER A 428 19.57 2.72 13.06
CA SER A 428 18.74 3.91 12.96
C SER A 428 17.50 3.84 13.84
N LYS A 429 16.84 2.68 13.90
CA LYS A 429 15.68 2.45 14.77
C LYS A 429 16.08 2.59 16.25
N ARG A 430 17.22 2.00 16.65
CA ARG A 430 17.74 2.10 18.02
C ARG A 430 18.01 3.54 18.42
N LEU A 431 18.68 4.30 17.55
CA LEU A 431 19.02 5.70 17.78
C LEU A 431 17.77 6.61 17.77
N PHE A 432 16.81 6.33 16.89
CA PHE A 432 15.52 7.01 16.88
C PHE A 432 14.77 6.81 18.21
N ILE A 433 14.68 5.58 18.73
CA ILE A 433 14.01 5.28 20.00
C ILE A 433 14.67 6.06 21.16
N ALA A 434 15.98 6.25 21.14
CA ALA A 434 16.68 7.01 22.17
C ALA A 434 16.21 8.47 22.29
N LEU A 435 15.66 9.04 21.21
CA LEU A 435 15.11 10.39 21.22
C LEU A 435 13.84 10.53 22.06
N ALA A 436 13.19 9.41 22.41
CA ALA A 436 12.08 9.43 23.36
C ALA A 436 12.51 9.88 24.77
N ALA A 437 13.82 9.87 25.08
CA ALA A 437 14.37 10.37 26.33
C ALA A 437 14.51 11.91 26.35
N LEU A 438 14.33 12.59 25.22
CA LEU A 438 14.46 14.04 25.11
C LEU A 438 13.15 14.76 25.45
N SER A 439 13.26 15.92 26.09
CA SER A 439 12.12 16.82 26.24
C SER A 439 11.92 17.61 24.97
N TRP A 440 10.75 17.44 24.36
CA TRP A 440 10.36 18.09 23.12
C TRP A 440 9.45 19.30 23.34
N ALA A 441 9.50 19.91 24.53
CA ALA A 441 8.74 21.12 24.85
C ALA A 441 9.15 22.34 23.98
N GLY A 442 10.29 22.25 23.29
CA GLY A 442 10.76 23.21 22.30
C GLY A 442 11.74 22.55 21.31
N PRO A 443 12.27 23.31 20.34
CA PRO A 443 13.24 22.80 19.39
C PRO A 443 14.50 22.28 20.11
N VAL A 444 14.93 21.07 19.76
CA VAL A 444 16.14 20.44 20.30
C VAL A 444 17.31 20.71 19.37
N PRO A 445 18.41 21.34 19.81
CA PRO A 445 19.58 21.56 18.96
C PRO A 445 20.17 20.25 18.43
N GLU A 446 20.68 20.26 17.19
CA GLU A 446 21.31 19.08 16.57
C GLU A 446 22.44 18.50 17.42
N ALA A 447 23.27 19.36 18.03
CA ALA A 447 24.36 18.96 18.93
C ALA A 447 23.88 18.12 20.13
N CYS A 448 22.65 18.34 20.63
CA CYS A 448 22.10 17.53 21.70
C CYS A 448 21.73 16.11 21.22
N VAL A 449 21.21 16.00 20.00
CA VAL A 449 20.92 14.72 19.36
C VAL A 449 22.22 13.96 19.06
N GLU A 450 23.22 14.65 18.52
CA GLU A 450 24.58 14.12 18.31
C GLU A 450 25.18 13.55 19.59
N ALA A 451 25.11 14.30 20.70
CA ALA A 451 25.66 13.86 21.98
C ALA A 451 24.99 12.58 22.50
N VAL A 452 23.66 12.48 22.39
CA VAL A 452 22.91 11.28 22.79
C VAL A 452 23.29 10.08 21.91
N TRP A 453 23.41 10.28 20.61
CA TRP A 453 23.75 9.20 19.69
C TRP A 453 25.22 8.77 19.80
N ALA A 454 26.14 9.70 20.02
CA ALA A 454 27.54 9.42 20.29
C ALA A 454 27.70 8.59 21.57
N PHE A 455 26.94 8.89 22.63
CA PHE A 455 26.92 8.09 23.85
C PHE A 455 26.45 6.65 23.62
N LEU A 456 25.53 6.44 22.68
CA LEU A 456 25.06 5.10 22.29
C LEU A 456 26.00 4.38 21.31
N GLY A 457 27.15 4.97 20.97
CA GLY A 457 28.16 4.39 20.10
C GLY A 457 27.92 4.62 18.61
N ALA A 458 27.15 5.65 18.22
CA ALA A 458 27.06 6.05 16.82
C ALA A 458 28.34 6.80 16.39
N GLY A 459 29.03 6.31 15.35
CA GLY A 459 30.09 7.08 14.67
C GLY A 459 29.51 8.13 13.70
N GLU A 460 30.32 9.07 13.21
CA GLU A 460 29.88 10.16 12.30
C GLU A 460 29.16 9.66 11.02
N LEU A 461 29.62 8.56 10.42
CA LEU A 461 28.96 7.94 9.27
C LEU A 461 27.57 7.37 9.61
N VAL A 462 27.39 6.88 10.84
CA VAL A 462 26.10 6.40 11.35
C VAL A 462 25.17 7.58 11.62
N PHE A 463 25.72 8.73 12.05
CA PHE A 463 24.96 9.94 12.33
C PHE A 463 24.19 10.43 11.11
N SER A 464 24.87 10.68 9.98
CA SER A 464 24.24 11.18 8.75
C SER A 464 23.16 10.25 8.20
N HIS A 465 23.44 8.94 8.16
CA HIS A 465 22.49 7.93 7.71
C HIS A 465 21.28 7.82 8.66
N CYS A 466 21.49 7.88 9.97
CA CYS A 466 20.40 7.82 10.95
C CYS A 466 19.58 9.10 10.96
N LEU A 467 20.20 10.27 10.77
CA LEU A 467 19.51 11.53 10.66
C LEU A 467 18.61 11.55 9.43
N GLN A 468 19.12 11.09 8.28
CA GLN A 468 18.32 10.96 7.06
C GLN A 468 17.16 9.97 7.25
N ALA A 469 17.38 8.87 7.98
CA ALA A 469 16.31 7.93 8.35
C ALA A 469 15.27 8.59 9.29
N CYS A 470 15.69 9.37 10.28
CA CYS A 470 14.79 10.07 11.19
C CYS A 470 13.97 11.16 10.48
N ARG A 471 14.57 11.89 9.52
CA ARG A 471 13.88 12.86 8.65
C ARG A 471 12.77 12.21 7.81
N ARG A 472 12.97 10.97 7.35
CA ARG A 472 11.95 10.22 6.58
C ARG A 472 10.67 9.92 7.39
N VAL A 473 10.72 10.06 8.71
CA VAL A 473 9.75 9.40 9.59
C VAL A 473 9.18 10.34 10.66
N PHE A 474 9.98 11.14 11.38
CA PHE A 474 9.47 11.86 12.57
C PHE A 474 10.08 13.21 12.96
N ILE A 475 11.11 13.71 12.29
CA ILE A 475 11.81 14.92 12.75
C ILE A 475 11.90 15.94 11.63
N ASP A 476 11.46 17.16 11.92
CA ASP A 476 11.57 18.31 11.03
C ASP A 476 12.76 19.17 11.46
N GLU A 477 13.46 19.76 10.50
CA GLU A 477 14.60 20.65 10.77
C GLU A 477 14.14 22.10 10.69
N SER A 478 14.29 22.84 11.79
CA SER A 478 14.07 24.27 11.76
C SER A 478 15.11 24.92 10.85
N ARG A 479 14.79 26.09 10.29
CA ARG A 479 15.73 26.89 9.48
C ARG A 479 17.04 27.27 10.21
N HIS A 480 17.23 26.89 11.48
CA HIS A 480 18.32 27.31 12.36
C HIS A 480 19.09 26.11 12.97
N GLY A 481 19.02 24.91 12.37
CA GLY A 481 19.80 23.74 12.82
C GLY A 481 19.31 23.13 14.14
N SER A 482 17.99 23.20 14.39
CA SER A 482 17.34 22.56 15.54
C SER A 482 16.19 21.68 15.08
N PHE A 483 15.99 20.57 15.78
CA PHE A 483 14.98 19.56 15.48
C PHE A 483 13.68 19.82 16.24
N VAL A 484 12.55 19.65 15.56
CA VAL A 484 11.21 19.77 16.15
C VAL A 484 10.45 18.47 15.90
N PRO A 485 9.61 17.99 16.85
CA PRO A 485 8.79 16.82 16.60
C PRO A 485 7.90 17.05 15.40
N SER A 486 7.80 16.04 14.54
CA SER A 486 6.84 16.04 13.44
C SER A 486 5.38 15.98 13.93
N THR A 487 5.10 15.55 15.16
CA THR A 487 3.77 15.50 15.77
C THR A 487 3.80 15.72 17.27
#